data_AF-A0A2D6VG13-F1
#
_entry.id   AF-A0A2D6VG13-F1
#
_cell.length_a   1.000
_cell.length_b   1.000
_cell.length_c   1.000
_cell.angle_alpha   90.00
_cell.angle_beta   90.00
_cell.angle_gamma   90.00
#
_symmetry.space_group_name_H-M   'P 1'
#
loop_
_entity.id
_entity.type
_entity.pdbx_description
1 polymer ?
#
loop_
_entity_poly.entity_id
_entity_poly.type
_entity_poly.pdbx_seq_one_letter_code
_entity_poly.pdbx_strand_id
1 'polypeptide(L)'
;MIEFQIKVDSRILQAILPQLEKTFGRASKSGGLAYACPNPMDEDFVEAWESGLKEEFLNDRKALARLLRNPKFKHGYVEVEEDEIEELLRSLTELRLTLRDDALSEISDEQLEQGNIDLHAEKSTVRIGYFAYLVMAEIQERLISECS
;
A
#
# COMPACT_ATOMS: atom_id res chain seq x y z
N MET A 1 11.03 16.37 6.05
CA MET A 1 11.23 14.92 6.01
C MET A 1 10.68 14.32 7.30
N ILE A 2 9.81 13.32 7.19
CA ILE A 2 9.25 12.56 8.31
C ILE A 2 10.04 11.27 8.48
N GLU A 3 10.44 10.98 9.71
CA GLU A 3 11.18 9.76 10.07
C GLU A 3 10.59 9.12 11.33
N PHE A 4 10.30 7.82 11.27
CA PHE A 4 9.89 7.07 12.45
C PHE A 4 10.24 5.59 12.35
N GLN A 5 10.13 4.89 13.48
CA GLN A 5 10.32 3.45 13.55
C GLN A 5 9.00 2.76 13.91
N ILE A 6 8.55 1.83 13.05
CA ILE A 6 7.42 0.96 13.35
C ILE A 6 7.80 -0.10 14.39
N LYS A 7 6.90 -0.35 15.34
CA LYS A 7 7.13 -1.30 16.45
C LYS A 7 6.80 -2.73 16.04
N VAL A 8 7.51 -3.24 15.04
CA VAL A 8 7.34 -4.59 14.50
C VAL A 8 8.68 -5.32 14.51
N ASP A 9 8.66 -6.60 14.91
CA ASP A 9 9.87 -7.42 14.90
C ASP A 9 10.46 -7.51 13.48
N SER A 10 11.75 -7.24 13.36
CA SER A 10 12.46 -7.25 12.07
C SER A 10 12.33 -8.57 11.29
N ARG A 11 12.09 -9.71 11.98
CA ARG A 11 11.85 -11.01 11.34
C ARG A 11 10.50 -11.04 10.63
N ILE A 12 9.48 -10.41 11.23
CA ILE A 12 8.15 -10.26 10.60
C ILE A 12 8.29 -9.37 9.37
N LEU A 13 8.96 -8.23 9.49
CA LEU A 13 9.20 -7.32 8.35
C LEU A 13 9.91 -8.03 7.20
N GLN A 14 11.00 -8.73 7.49
CA GLN A 14 11.72 -9.50 6.47
C GLN A 14 10.87 -10.60 5.84
N ALA A 15 9.98 -11.25 6.62
CA ALA A 15 9.09 -12.28 6.10
C ALA A 15 7.99 -11.73 5.18
N ILE A 16 7.52 -10.50 5.41
CA ILE A 16 6.47 -9.89 4.57
C ILE A 16 7.01 -9.17 3.34
N LEU A 17 8.29 -8.78 3.30
CA LEU A 17 8.88 -8.07 2.15
C LEU A 17 8.63 -8.76 0.80
N PRO A 18 8.84 -10.09 0.64
CA PRO A 18 8.54 -10.76 -0.62
C PRO A 18 7.07 -10.67 -1.01
N GLN A 19 6.16 -10.70 -0.04
CA GLN A 19 4.72 -10.52 -0.29
C GLN A 19 4.41 -9.08 -0.69
N LEU A 20 5.03 -8.08 -0.06
CA LEU A 20 4.87 -6.67 -0.45
C LEU A 20 5.38 -6.42 -1.87
N GLU A 21 6.53 -6.97 -2.25
CA GLU A 21 7.07 -6.88 -3.61
C GLU A 21 6.14 -7.53 -4.64
N LYS A 22 5.62 -8.73 -4.32
CA LYS A 22 4.62 -9.42 -5.16
C LYS A 22 3.36 -8.59 -5.32
N THR A 23 2.81 -8.07 -4.22
CA THR A 23 1.59 -7.23 -4.24
C THR A 23 1.85 -5.94 -5.01
N PHE A 24 2.98 -5.27 -4.81
CA PHE A 24 3.37 -4.07 -5.54
C PHE A 24 3.42 -4.31 -7.06
N GLY A 25 4.01 -5.43 -7.47
CA GLY A 25 4.03 -5.86 -8.87
C GLY A 25 2.64 -6.18 -9.44
N ARG A 26 1.70 -6.64 -8.60
CA ARG A 26 0.30 -6.88 -9.00
C ARG A 26 -0.47 -5.57 -9.12
N ALA A 27 -0.43 -4.70 -8.11
CA ALA A 27 -1.06 -3.38 -8.13
C ALA A 27 -0.64 -2.59 -9.38
N SER A 28 0.64 -2.70 -9.74
CA SER A 28 1.19 -2.09 -10.96
C SER A 28 0.51 -2.54 -12.26
N LYS A 29 0.06 -3.80 -12.33
CA LYS A 29 -0.57 -4.43 -13.51
C LYS A 29 -2.08 -4.32 -13.52
N SER A 30 -2.71 -4.19 -12.36
CA SER A 30 -4.16 -4.08 -12.24
C SER A 30 -4.71 -2.78 -12.82
N GLY A 31 -3.86 -1.89 -13.36
CA GLY A 31 -4.25 -0.72 -14.15
C GLY A 31 -5.31 0.08 -13.42
N GLY A 32 -4.85 0.89 -12.45
CA GLY A 32 -5.64 1.58 -11.42
C GLY A 32 -7.08 1.83 -11.83
N LEU A 33 -8.00 1.43 -10.94
CA LEU A 33 -9.45 1.73 -10.96
C LEU A 33 -9.80 2.63 -12.13
N ALA A 34 -10.43 2.08 -13.18
CA ALA A 34 -10.77 2.82 -14.38
C ALA A 34 -11.69 4.00 -14.00
N TYR A 35 -11.08 5.14 -13.68
CA TYR A 35 -11.79 6.35 -13.32
C TYR A 35 -12.37 6.89 -14.62
N ALA A 36 -13.67 6.69 -14.78
CA ALA A 36 -14.39 7.14 -15.95
C ALA A 36 -14.18 8.66 -16.11
N CYS A 37 -13.78 9.08 -17.32
CA CYS A 37 -13.65 10.49 -17.64
C CYS A 37 -15.00 11.20 -17.40
N PRO A 38 -15.06 12.27 -16.58
CA PRO A 38 -16.30 12.99 -16.30
C PRO A 38 -16.99 13.57 -17.54
N ASN A 39 -16.21 13.91 -18.57
CA ASN A 39 -16.72 14.42 -19.84
C ASN A 39 -16.11 13.63 -21.01
N PRO A 40 -16.65 12.44 -21.34
CA PRO A 40 -16.07 11.57 -22.35
C PRO A 40 -16.31 12.06 -23.79
N MET A 41 -17.08 13.14 -23.98
CA MET A 41 -17.40 13.72 -25.29
C MET A 41 -16.38 14.77 -25.75
N ASP A 42 -15.48 15.17 -24.87
CA ASP A 42 -14.42 16.16 -25.12
C ASP A 42 -13.08 15.41 -25.20
N GLU A 43 -12.57 15.22 -26.42
CA GLU A 43 -11.36 14.42 -26.69
C GLU A 43 -10.12 15.01 -26.00
N ASP A 44 -9.96 16.33 -26.03
CA ASP A 44 -8.85 17.02 -25.37
C ASP A 44 -8.92 16.83 -23.84
N PHE A 45 -10.13 16.90 -23.28
CA PHE A 45 -10.35 16.64 -21.86
C PHE A 45 -10.07 15.18 -21.48
N VAL A 46 -10.47 14.22 -22.33
CA VAL A 46 -10.17 12.79 -22.13
C VAL A 46 -8.65 12.56 -22.11
N GLU A 47 -7.91 13.13 -23.07
CA GLU A 47 -6.45 12.98 -23.10
C GLU A 47 -5.78 13.58 -21.86
N ALA A 48 -6.18 14.78 -21.45
CA ALA A 48 -5.66 15.44 -20.26
C ALA A 48 -5.98 14.65 -18.98
N TRP A 49 -7.22 14.14 -18.86
CA TRP A 49 -7.67 13.31 -17.73
C TRP A 49 -6.86 12.03 -17.62
N GLU A 50 -6.73 11.27 -18.71
CA GLU A 50 -5.97 10.03 -18.70
C GLU A 50 -4.49 10.26 -18.43
N SER A 51 -3.91 11.30 -19.01
CA SER A 51 -2.48 11.61 -18.84
C SER A 51 -2.17 12.03 -17.41
N GLY A 52 -3.01 12.88 -16.82
CA GLY A 52 -2.90 13.29 -15.42
C GLY A 52 -2.98 12.09 -14.47
N LEU A 53 -3.99 11.23 -14.63
CA LEU A 53 -4.10 10.01 -13.81
C LEU A 53 -2.89 9.08 -13.95
N LYS A 54 -2.37 8.89 -15.18
CA LYS A 54 -1.16 8.08 -15.41
C LYS A 54 0.05 8.66 -14.68
N GLU A 55 0.21 9.98 -14.68
CA GLU A 55 1.30 10.66 -13.97
C GLU A 55 1.15 10.55 -12.45
N GLU A 56 -0.04 10.79 -11.90
CA GLU A 56 -0.34 10.63 -10.47
C GLU A 56 -0.04 9.20 -10.00
N PHE A 57 -0.58 8.17 -10.69
CA PHE A 57 -0.29 6.78 -10.36
C PHE A 57 1.21 6.44 -10.44
N LEU A 58 1.93 7.05 -11.38
CA LEU A 58 3.37 6.84 -11.49
C LEU A 58 4.11 7.45 -10.28
N ASN A 59 3.69 8.62 -9.81
CA ASN A 59 4.30 9.29 -8.66
C ASN A 59 4.00 8.56 -7.36
N ASP A 60 2.76 8.12 -7.16
CA ASP A 60 2.34 7.25 -6.05
C ASP A 60 3.22 5.99 -5.97
N ARG A 61 3.44 5.32 -7.11
CA ARG A 61 4.27 4.12 -7.18
C ARG A 61 5.75 4.38 -6.90
N LYS A 62 6.27 5.55 -7.31
CA LYS A 62 7.66 5.93 -7.02
C LYS A 62 7.86 6.13 -5.51
N ALA A 63 6.90 6.77 -4.84
CA ALA A 63 6.95 6.98 -3.38
C ALA A 63 6.98 5.64 -2.63
N LEU A 64 6.07 4.73 -2.96
CA LEU A 64 6.05 3.39 -2.36
C LEU A 64 7.33 2.60 -2.70
N ALA A 65 7.83 2.68 -3.93
CA ALA A 65 9.07 1.99 -4.32
C ALA A 65 10.28 2.51 -3.54
N ARG A 66 10.36 3.81 -3.25
CA ARG A 66 11.42 4.39 -2.41
C ARG A 66 11.36 3.84 -0.99
N LEU A 67 10.17 3.79 -0.38
CA LEU A 67 9.96 3.18 0.94
C LEU A 67 10.43 1.71 0.96
N LEU A 68 9.91 0.88 0.06
CA LEU A 68 10.19 -0.56 0.04
C LEU A 68 11.67 -0.87 -0.26
N ARG A 69 12.33 -0.02 -1.05
CA ARG A 69 13.77 -0.17 -1.38
C ARG A 69 14.69 0.43 -0.34
N ASN A 70 14.19 1.19 0.64
CA ASN A 70 15.02 1.74 1.70
C ASN A 70 15.63 0.56 2.51
N PRO A 71 16.97 0.42 2.55
CA PRO A 71 17.62 -0.70 3.26
C PRO A 71 17.30 -0.74 4.75
N LYS A 72 16.90 0.39 5.35
CA LYS A 72 16.50 0.48 6.76
C LYS A 72 15.06 0.01 7.00
N PHE A 73 14.22 -0.06 5.97
CA PHE A 73 12.82 -0.49 6.09
C PHE A 73 12.68 -1.91 6.62
N LYS A 74 13.58 -2.82 6.25
CA LYS A 74 13.64 -4.19 6.81
C LYS A 74 13.88 -4.25 8.33
N HIS A 75 14.30 -3.13 8.93
CA HIS A 75 14.50 -2.95 10.37
C HIS A 75 13.43 -2.04 11.00
N GLY A 76 12.39 -1.69 10.25
CA GLY A 76 11.25 -0.91 10.70
C GLY A 76 11.42 0.61 10.59
N TYR A 77 12.48 1.11 9.96
CA TYR A 77 12.61 2.55 9.74
C TYR A 77 11.82 2.99 8.51
N VAL A 78 11.04 4.04 8.68
CA VAL A 78 10.28 4.71 7.63
C VAL A 78 10.84 6.12 7.50
N GLU A 79 11.23 6.49 6.29
CA GLU A 79 11.80 7.80 5.94
C GLU A 79 11.07 8.28 4.68
N VAL A 80 10.43 9.44 4.75
CA VAL A 80 9.55 9.97 3.69
C VAL A 80 9.76 11.48 3.58
N GLU A 81 9.89 11.98 2.35
CA GLU A 81 9.91 13.42 2.10
C GLU A 81 8.52 14.02 2.25
N GLU A 82 8.43 15.25 2.74
CA GLU A 82 7.13 15.87 3.06
C GLU A 82 6.24 16.05 1.83
N ASP A 83 6.85 16.32 0.67
CA ASP A 83 6.18 16.47 -0.62
C ASP A 83 5.80 15.13 -1.27
N GLU A 84 6.10 13.99 -0.64
CA GLU A 84 5.73 12.65 -1.12
C GLU A 84 4.73 11.93 -0.21
N ILE A 85 4.26 12.59 0.85
CA ILE A 85 3.39 11.97 1.87
C ILE A 85 2.06 11.56 1.25
N GLU A 86 1.44 12.42 0.45
CA GLU A 86 0.13 12.13 -0.14
C GLU A 86 0.22 10.95 -1.12
N GLU A 87 1.27 10.95 -1.96
CA GLU A 87 1.61 9.87 -2.89
C GLU A 87 1.80 8.55 -2.14
N LEU A 88 2.49 8.59 -1.01
CA LEU A 88 2.71 7.41 -0.20
C LEU A 88 1.41 6.93 0.46
N LEU A 89 0.57 7.82 0.99
CA LEU A 89 -0.71 7.46 1.60
C LEU A 89 -1.66 6.79 0.59
N ARG A 90 -1.74 7.33 -0.64
CA ARG A 90 -2.54 6.75 -1.72
C ARG A 90 -2.02 5.38 -2.14
N SER A 91 -0.70 5.24 -2.34
CA SER A 91 -0.09 3.95 -2.72
C SER A 91 -0.14 2.89 -1.62
N LEU A 92 -0.03 3.27 -0.33
CA LEU A 92 -0.27 2.35 0.80
C LEU A 92 -1.71 1.83 0.79
N THR A 93 -2.67 2.70 0.46
CA THR A 93 -4.08 2.31 0.31
C THR A 93 -4.27 1.33 -0.86
N GLU A 94 -3.70 1.62 -2.04
CA GLU A 94 -3.72 0.71 -3.20
C GLU A 94 -3.12 -0.66 -2.85
N LEU A 95 -2.00 -0.67 -2.12
CA LEU A 95 -1.35 -1.91 -1.72
C LEU A 95 -2.20 -2.73 -0.73
N ARG A 96 -2.87 -2.06 0.22
CA ARG A 96 -3.80 -2.71 1.16
C ARG A 96 -5.02 -3.28 0.45
N LEU A 97 -5.59 -2.58 -0.52
CA LEU A 97 -6.69 -3.09 -1.36
C LEU A 97 -6.23 -4.29 -2.20
N THR A 98 -5.03 -4.23 -2.77
CA THR A 98 -4.49 -5.36 -3.53
C THR A 98 -4.21 -6.58 -2.65
N LEU A 99 -3.76 -6.38 -1.40
CA LEU A 99 -3.65 -7.46 -0.42
C LEU A 99 -5.01 -8.05 -0.04
N ARG A 100 -6.02 -7.18 0.11
CA ARG A 100 -7.41 -7.55 0.40
C ARG A 100 -7.96 -8.49 -0.67
N ASP A 101 -7.75 -8.13 -1.94
CA ASP A 101 -8.28 -8.86 -3.10
C ASP A 101 -7.51 -10.15 -3.45
N ASP A 102 -6.24 -10.25 -3.07
CA ASP A 102 -5.39 -11.42 -3.38
C ASP A 102 -5.15 -12.31 -2.14
N ALA A 103 -4.29 -11.86 -1.22
CA ALA A 103 -3.81 -12.71 -0.14
C ALA A 103 -4.86 -12.94 0.96
N LEU A 104 -5.84 -12.03 1.06
CA LEU A 104 -6.85 -12.01 2.12
C LEU A 104 -8.27 -12.22 1.59
N SER A 105 -8.45 -12.71 0.36
CA SER A 105 -9.78 -12.87 -0.27
C SER A 105 -10.78 -13.67 0.59
N GLU A 106 -10.28 -14.63 1.37
CA GLU A 106 -11.08 -15.52 2.21
C GLU A 106 -11.35 -14.97 3.63
N ILE A 107 -10.69 -13.88 4.01
CA ILE A 107 -10.96 -13.20 5.28
C ILE A 107 -12.10 -12.21 5.04
N SER A 108 -13.11 -12.18 5.90
CA SER A 108 -14.19 -11.18 5.80
C SER A 108 -13.74 -9.80 6.28
N ASP A 109 -14.45 -8.74 5.83
CA ASP A 109 -14.16 -7.37 6.31
C ASP A 109 -14.35 -7.26 7.82
N GLU A 110 -15.41 -7.89 8.36
CA GLU A 110 -15.68 -7.92 9.80
C GLU A 110 -14.50 -8.52 10.58
N GLN A 111 -13.91 -9.62 10.10
CA GLN A 111 -12.74 -10.23 10.73
C GLN A 111 -11.50 -9.31 10.68
N LEU A 112 -11.29 -8.59 9.57
CA LEU A 112 -10.18 -7.65 9.44
C LEU A 112 -10.35 -6.44 10.36
N GLU A 113 -11.55 -5.87 10.43
CA GLU A 113 -11.88 -4.70 11.25
C GLU A 113 -11.80 -5.00 12.76
N GLN A 114 -12.28 -6.18 13.17
CA GLN A 114 -12.30 -6.58 14.58
C GLN A 114 -10.99 -7.25 15.02
N GLY A 115 -10.11 -7.63 14.10
CA GLY A 115 -8.92 -8.43 14.38
C GLY A 115 -9.23 -9.86 14.86
N ASN A 116 -10.45 -10.35 14.64
CA ASN A 116 -10.93 -11.65 15.10
C ASN A 116 -10.56 -12.76 14.10
N ILE A 117 -9.26 -12.96 13.87
CA ILE A 117 -8.71 -13.96 12.94
C ILE A 117 -7.89 -14.97 13.73
N ASP A 118 -8.25 -16.26 13.63
CA ASP A 118 -7.39 -17.33 14.13
C ASP A 118 -6.24 -17.59 13.16
N LEU A 119 -5.18 -16.80 13.30
CA LEU A 119 -3.99 -16.90 12.45
C LEU A 119 -3.32 -18.28 12.55
N HIS A 120 -3.51 -19.04 13.63
CA HIS A 120 -2.91 -20.37 13.76
C HIS A 120 -3.57 -21.39 12.84
N ALA A 121 -4.89 -21.29 12.66
CA ALA A 121 -5.67 -22.10 11.73
C ALA A 121 -5.44 -21.72 10.26
N GLU A 122 -4.95 -20.51 10.00
CA GLU A 122 -4.77 -19.99 8.65
C GLU A 122 -3.53 -20.51 7.91
N LYS A 123 -3.62 -20.47 6.57
CA LYS A 123 -2.48 -20.76 5.68
C LYS A 123 -1.37 -19.74 5.88
N SER A 124 -0.12 -20.17 5.67
CA SER A 124 1.04 -19.27 5.77
C SER A 124 0.94 -18.04 4.87
N THR A 125 0.38 -18.17 3.68
CA THR A 125 0.17 -17.06 2.74
C THR A 125 -0.82 -16.02 3.27
N VAL A 126 -1.91 -16.46 3.91
CA VAL A 126 -2.91 -15.59 4.52
C VAL A 126 -2.30 -14.86 5.71
N ARG A 127 -1.56 -15.57 6.58
CA ARG A 127 -0.83 -14.96 7.69
C ARG A 127 0.14 -13.87 7.23
N ILE A 128 0.97 -14.16 6.22
CA ILE A 128 1.94 -13.20 5.68
C ILE A 128 1.21 -12.00 5.07
N GLY A 129 0.13 -12.24 4.30
CA GLY A 129 -0.72 -11.18 3.75
C GLY A 129 -1.33 -10.30 4.83
N TYR A 130 -1.76 -10.89 5.95
CA TYR A 130 -2.37 -10.17 7.06
C TYR A 130 -1.35 -9.28 7.79
N PHE A 131 -0.16 -9.81 8.09
CA PHE A 131 0.91 -9.00 8.65
C PHE A 131 1.36 -7.90 7.70
N ALA A 132 1.45 -8.18 6.40
CA ALA A 132 1.73 -7.15 5.39
C ALA A 132 0.68 -6.04 5.42
N TYR A 133 -0.60 -6.41 5.47
CA TYR A 133 -1.71 -5.46 5.55
C TYR A 133 -1.65 -4.58 6.80
N LEU A 134 -1.40 -5.17 7.97
CA LEU A 134 -1.27 -4.42 9.24
C LEU A 134 -0.06 -3.49 9.25
N VAL A 135 1.08 -3.92 8.72
CA VAL A 135 2.28 -3.06 8.64
C VAL A 135 2.00 -1.84 7.75
N MET A 136 1.32 -2.00 6.62
CA MET A 136 0.95 -0.85 5.78
C MET A 136 -0.05 0.08 6.49
N ALA A 137 -0.99 -0.48 7.24
CA ALA A 137 -1.94 0.30 8.04
C ALA A 137 -1.23 1.13 9.14
N GLU A 138 -0.32 0.52 9.90
CA GLU A 138 0.47 1.23 10.93
C GLU A 138 1.28 2.39 10.31
N ILE A 139 1.94 2.16 9.17
CA ILE A 139 2.71 3.23 8.49
C ILE A 139 1.77 4.38 8.08
N GLN A 140 0.61 4.05 7.51
CA GLN A 140 -0.38 5.03 7.08
C GLN A 140 -0.91 5.85 8.27
N GLU A 141 -1.29 5.20 9.37
CA GLU A 141 -1.78 5.88 10.59
C GLU A 141 -0.71 6.77 11.23
N ARG A 142 0.55 6.32 11.25
CA ARG A 142 1.68 7.10 11.74
C ARG A 142 1.91 8.34 10.89
N LEU A 143 1.95 8.22 9.56
CA LEU A 143 2.11 9.35 8.66
C LEU A 143 0.98 10.39 8.86
N ILE A 144 -0.28 9.94 8.94
CA ILE A 144 -1.42 10.84 9.20
C ILE A 144 -1.26 11.57 10.54
N SER A 145 -0.78 10.87 11.57
CA SER A 145 -0.59 11.44 12.91
C SER A 145 0.52 12.49 12.95
N GLU A 146 1.59 12.33 12.16
CA GLU A 146 2.69 13.30 12.06
C GLU A 146 2.31 14.54 11.22
N CYS A 147 1.28 14.43 10.37
CA CYS A 147 0.77 15.53 9.55
C CYS A 147 -0.40 16.31 10.18
N SER A 148 -0.96 15.83 11.29
CA SER A 148 -2.11 16.43 11.99
C SER A 148 -1.67 17.39 13.08
#